data_AF-A0A102D794-F1
#
_entry.id   AF-A0A102D794-F1
#
_cell.length_a   1.000
_cell.length_b   1.000
_cell.length_c   1.000
_cell.angle_alpha   90.00
_cell.angle_beta   90.00
_cell.angle_gamma   90.00
#
_symmetry.space_group_name_H-M   'P 1'
#
loop_
_entity.id
_entity.type
_entity.pdbx_description
1 polymer ?
#
loop_
_entity_poly.entity_id
_entity_poly.type
_entity_poly.pdbx_seq_one_letter_code
_entity_poly.pdbx_strand_id
1 'polypeptide(L)'
;MIRHAPALIGLLALAGCTQAPPPPSPPCAVGTSLPTAGLARGIPVEDTPGGHCLADRAEAGDNDAALRLGDFYRELPGILPLIDRKGHELHWYRLAGDRGSALGGWRAALLIDNDRDRQVPNDALAYVIAALKAGIPEAGDYLVDQWQDGRIDPGKLWSLRRWLNQPGALPADQRAEIIAGLNAPTDELEYE
;
A
#
# COMPACT_ATOMS: atom_id res chain seq x y z
N MET A 1 49.13 53.74 12.29
CA MET A 1 49.03 52.67 11.28
C MET A 1 48.60 51.39 11.98
N ILE A 2 47.29 51.11 12.00
CA ILE A 2 46.72 49.91 12.62
C ILE A 2 46.30 49.01 11.46
N ARG A 3 46.97 47.85 11.33
CA ARG A 3 46.65 46.84 10.31
C ARG A 3 45.56 45.92 10.86
N HIS A 4 44.40 45.91 10.21
CA HIS A 4 43.35 44.93 10.43
C HIS A 4 43.76 43.59 9.78
N ALA A 5 43.68 42.50 10.54
CA ALA A 5 43.78 41.13 10.03
C ALA A 5 42.38 40.65 9.58
N PRO A 6 42.24 39.96 8.43
CA PRO A 6 40.95 39.41 8.02
C PRO A 6 40.71 38.06 8.69
N ALA A 7 39.49 37.85 9.18
CA ALA A 7 39.01 36.58 9.67
C ALA A 7 38.70 35.65 8.49
N LEU A 8 39.34 34.46 8.46
CA LEU A 8 39.02 33.37 7.55
C LEU A 8 37.74 32.69 8.02
N ILE A 9 36.65 32.87 7.25
CA ILE A 9 35.40 32.12 7.40
C ILE A 9 35.62 30.74 6.76
N GLY A 10 35.73 29.71 7.59
CA GLY A 10 35.80 28.32 7.13
C GLY A 10 34.42 27.83 6.66
N LEU A 11 34.30 27.49 5.38
CA LEU A 11 33.18 26.72 4.85
C LEU A 11 33.27 25.29 5.40
N LEU A 12 32.32 24.88 6.26
CA LEU A 12 32.07 23.48 6.56
C LEU A 12 31.19 22.88 5.45
N ALA A 13 31.78 22.04 4.61
CA ALA A 13 31.04 21.19 3.68
C ALA A 13 30.35 20.07 4.48
N LEU A 14 29.01 20.08 4.50
CA LEU A 14 28.21 18.96 5.01
C LEU A 14 28.36 17.80 4.02
N ALA A 15 29.20 16.82 4.36
CA ALA A 15 29.21 15.54 3.69
C ALA A 15 27.87 14.84 3.97
N GLY A 16 26.99 14.82 2.97
CA GLY A 16 25.81 13.97 2.99
C GLY A 16 26.27 12.51 2.99
N CYS A 17 26.05 11.80 4.09
CA CYS A 17 26.24 10.35 4.14
C CYS A 17 25.20 9.68 3.24
N THR A 18 25.57 9.39 2.00
CA THR A 18 24.88 8.36 1.21
C THR A 18 25.17 7.03 1.89
N GLN A 19 24.22 6.53 2.70
CA GLN A 19 24.31 5.14 3.16
C GLN A 19 24.30 4.24 1.93
N ALA A 20 25.32 3.38 1.82
CA ALA A 20 25.32 2.32 0.83
C ALA A 20 24.07 1.45 1.05
N PRO A 21 23.41 0.97 -0.02
CA PRO A 21 22.30 0.03 0.14
C PRO A 21 22.79 -1.17 0.95
N PRO A 22 21.97 -1.71 1.86
CA PRO A 22 22.34 -2.88 2.64
C PRO A 22 22.75 -4.03 1.70
N PRO A 23 23.72 -4.87 2.10
CA PRO A 23 24.12 -6.02 1.29
C PRO A 23 22.89 -6.91 1.03
N PRO A 24 22.80 -7.55 -0.15
CA PRO A 24 21.69 -8.44 -0.45
C PRO A 24 21.67 -9.58 0.57
N SER A 25 20.52 -9.75 1.24
CA SER A 25 20.28 -10.91 2.11
C SER A 25 20.54 -12.21 1.33
N PRO A 26 21.08 -13.27 1.96
CA PRO A 26 21.30 -14.54 1.29
C PRO A 26 19.99 -15.02 0.62
N PRO A 27 20.05 -15.58 -0.60
CA PRO A 27 18.83 -15.93 -1.33
C PRO A 27 18.06 -17.00 -0.56
N CYS A 28 16.85 -16.65 -0.11
CA CYS A 28 15.92 -17.62 0.45
C CYS A 28 15.71 -18.76 -0.55
N ALA A 29 15.64 -19.99 -0.07
CA ALA A 29 15.31 -21.12 -0.93
C ALA A 29 13.95 -20.89 -1.60
N VAL A 30 13.91 -20.96 -2.93
CA VAL A 30 12.65 -20.92 -3.69
C VAL A 30 11.79 -22.09 -3.20
N GLY A 31 10.53 -21.82 -2.83
CA GLY A 31 9.62 -22.85 -2.32
C GLY A 31 9.67 -23.09 -0.81
N THR A 32 10.25 -22.16 -0.04
CA THR A 32 10.30 -22.27 1.43
C THR A 32 8.91 -22.47 2.04
N SER A 33 8.70 -23.55 2.79
CA SER A 33 7.41 -23.84 3.42
C SER A 33 7.14 -22.87 4.57
N LEU A 34 5.88 -22.49 4.72
CA LEU A 34 5.39 -21.65 5.81
C LEU A 34 4.49 -22.52 6.69
N PRO A 35 5.02 -23.10 7.78
CA PRO A 35 4.25 -24.03 8.60
C PRO A 35 3.28 -23.26 9.50
N THR A 36 2.07 -23.79 9.66
CA THR A 36 1.01 -23.18 10.48
C THR A 36 0.98 -23.68 11.92
N ALA A 37 1.76 -24.73 12.25
CA ALA A 37 1.72 -25.43 13.54
C ALA A 37 2.07 -24.55 14.77
N GLY A 38 2.79 -23.44 14.57
CA GLY A 38 3.10 -22.47 15.62
C GLY A 38 1.96 -21.49 15.92
N LEU A 39 1.11 -21.21 14.93
CA LEU A 39 0.18 -20.08 14.98
C LEU A 39 -0.88 -20.22 16.07
N ALA A 40 -1.45 -21.42 16.26
CA ALA A 40 -2.44 -21.67 17.31
C ALA A 40 -1.89 -21.46 18.74
N ARG A 41 -0.56 -21.40 18.90
CA ARG A 41 0.13 -21.09 20.17
C ARG A 41 0.63 -19.64 20.22
N GLY A 42 0.24 -18.79 19.27
CA GLY A 42 0.68 -17.40 19.17
C GLY A 42 2.11 -17.23 18.66
N ILE A 43 2.71 -18.26 18.05
CA ILE A 43 4.04 -18.16 17.45
C ILE A 43 3.87 -17.76 15.98
N PRO A 44 4.27 -16.55 15.56
CA PRO A 44 4.12 -16.08 14.19
C PRO A 44 4.97 -16.91 13.22
N VAL A 45 4.58 -16.95 11.94
CA VAL A 45 5.33 -17.75 10.94
C VAL A 45 6.73 -17.20 10.71
N GLU A 46 6.93 -15.91 10.97
CA GLU A 46 8.17 -15.16 10.96
C GLU A 46 9.25 -15.74 11.89
N ASP A 47 8.86 -16.50 12.93
CA ASP A 47 9.80 -17.21 13.83
C ASP A 47 10.32 -18.53 13.24
N THR A 48 9.79 -18.95 12.09
CA THR A 48 10.29 -20.12 11.37
C THR A 48 11.42 -19.69 10.45
N PRO A 49 12.41 -20.55 10.12
CA PRO A 49 13.49 -20.18 9.20
C PRO A 49 12.98 -19.61 7.87
N GLY A 50 11.82 -20.09 7.43
CA GLY A 50 11.20 -19.65 6.20
C GLY A 50 10.44 -18.34 6.26
N GLY A 51 9.64 -18.15 7.29
CA GLY A 51 8.98 -16.86 7.50
C GLY A 51 10.01 -15.76 7.80
N HIS A 52 11.04 -16.06 8.58
CA HIS A 52 12.12 -15.12 8.88
C HIS A 52 12.81 -14.61 7.61
N CYS A 53 13.16 -15.53 6.70
CA CYS A 53 13.79 -15.16 5.44
C CYS A 53 12.89 -14.28 4.56
N LEU A 54 11.58 -14.56 4.52
CA LEU A 54 10.63 -13.70 3.80
C LEU A 54 10.47 -12.34 4.47
N ALA A 55 10.45 -12.27 5.80
CA ALA A 55 10.34 -11.03 6.54
C ALA A 55 11.55 -10.13 6.26
N ASP A 56 12.77 -10.67 6.34
CA ASP A 56 14.00 -9.92 6.01
C ASP A 56 13.98 -9.35 4.58
N ARG A 57 13.53 -10.15 3.60
CA ARG A 57 13.38 -9.69 2.21
C ARG A 57 12.33 -8.60 2.08
N ALA A 58 11.17 -8.79 2.69
CA ALA A 58 10.07 -7.84 2.67
C ALA A 58 10.51 -6.49 3.28
N GLU A 59 11.19 -6.52 4.41
CA GLU A 59 11.74 -5.33 5.07
C GLU A 59 12.80 -4.62 4.19
N ALA A 60 13.61 -5.41 3.47
CA ALA A 60 14.57 -4.91 2.47
C ALA A 60 13.92 -4.38 1.18
N GLY A 61 12.59 -4.43 1.04
CA GLY A 61 11.83 -3.88 -0.08
C GLY A 61 11.39 -4.88 -1.13
N ASP A 62 11.49 -6.18 -0.84
CA ASP A 62 10.97 -7.23 -1.69
C ASP A 62 9.45 -7.34 -1.56
N ASN A 63 8.74 -6.73 -2.51
CA ASN A 63 7.29 -6.70 -2.53
C ASN A 63 6.66 -8.10 -2.67
N ASP A 64 7.32 -9.05 -3.34
CA ASP A 64 6.79 -10.40 -3.51
C ASP A 64 6.88 -11.20 -2.19
N ALA A 65 7.94 -10.98 -1.42
CA ALA A 65 8.06 -11.56 -0.08
C ALA A 65 6.98 -11.01 0.88
N ALA A 66 6.76 -9.69 0.85
CA ALA A 66 5.70 -9.05 1.63
C ALA A 66 4.30 -9.56 1.23
N LEU A 67 4.01 -9.62 -0.08
CA LEU A 67 2.76 -10.17 -0.59
C LEU A 67 2.55 -11.63 -0.15
N ARG A 68 3.59 -12.47 -0.22
CA ARG A 68 3.52 -13.88 0.19
C ARG A 68 3.21 -14.03 1.68
N LEU A 69 3.75 -13.18 2.54
CA LEU A 69 3.43 -13.18 3.98
C LEU A 69 2.00 -12.71 4.22
N GLY A 70 1.54 -11.67 3.52
CA GLY A 70 0.14 -11.23 3.58
C GLY A 70 -0.84 -12.32 3.10
N ASP A 71 -0.54 -12.98 1.98
CA ASP A 71 -1.32 -14.08 1.42
C ASP A 71 -1.38 -15.26 2.40
N PHE A 72 -0.25 -15.60 3.02
CA PHE A 72 -0.20 -16.64 4.05
C PHE A 72 -1.19 -16.36 5.19
N TYR A 73 -1.21 -15.15 5.76
CA TYR A 73 -2.16 -14.83 6.83
C TYR A 73 -3.62 -14.74 6.34
N ARG A 74 -3.85 -14.30 5.10
CA ARG A 74 -5.19 -14.28 4.49
C ARG A 74 -5.80 -15.68 4.40
N GLU A 75 -4.98 -16.67 4.03
CA GLU A 75 -5.39 -18.05 3.75
C GLU A 75 -5.63 -18.93 4.99
N LEU A 76 -5.57 -18.35 6.20
CA LEU A 76 -5.65 -19.09 7.46
C LEU A 76 -6.88 -18.76 8.32
N PRO A 77 -8.10 -18.79 7.77
CA PRO A 77 -9.30 -18.58 8.58
C PRO A 77 -9.41 -19.67 9.66
N GLY A 78 -9.67 -19.26 10.90
CA GLY A 78 -9.95 -20.17 12.02
C GLY A 78 -8.72 -20.74 12.76
N ILE A 79 -7.50 -20.45 12.30
CA ILE A 79 -6.26 -20.89 13.00
C ILE A 79 -5.79 -19.82 14.00
N LEU A 80 -5.95 -18.54 13.63
CA LEU A 80 -5.67 -17.39 14.48
C LEU A 80 -6.97 -16.64 14.82
N PRO A 81 -7.03 -15.95 15.97
CA PRO A 81 -8.08 -14.97 16.24
C PRO A 81 -8.19 -13.98 15.08
N LEU A 82 -9.43 -13.59 14.74
CA LEU A 82 -9.69 -12.76 13.56
C LEU A 82 -8.89 -11.46 13.56
N ILE A 83 -8.75 -10.82 14.73
CA ILE A 83 -8.04 -9.56 14.87
C ILE A 83 -6.54 -9.72 14.63
N ASP A 84 -5.92 -10.76 15.16
CA ASP A 84 -4.49 -11.04 14.98
C ASP A 84 -4.21 -11.36 13.51
N ARG A 85 -5.02 -12.25 12.92
CA ARG A 85 -4.91 -12.62 11.51
C ARG A 85 -4.98 -11.40 10.59
N LYS A 86 -6.00 -10.55 10.75
CA LYS A 86 -6.15 -9.32 9.96
C LYS A 86 -5.03 -8.31 10.23
N GLY A 87 -4.51 -8.25 11.45
CA GLY A 87 -3.37 -7.40 11.80
C GLY A 87 -2.11 -7.77 11.03
N HIS A 88 -1.75 -9.06 11.02
CA HIS A 88 -0.62 -9.55 10.24
C HIS A 88 -0.84 -9.40 8.72
N GLU A 89 -2.04 -9.74 8.24
CA GLU A 89 -2.42 -9.58 6.83
C GLU A 89 -2.24 -8.13 6.36
N LEU A 90 -2.78 -7.17 7.13
CA LEU A 90 -2.66 -5.74 6.85
C LEU A 90 -1.22 -5.25 6.94
N HIS A 91 -0.45 -5.69 7.93
CA HIS A 91 0.95 -5.28 8.09
C HIS A 91 1.76 -5.55 6.82
N TRP A 92 1.70 -6.77 6.32
CA TRP A 92 2.51 -7.19 5.17
C TRP A 92 2.04 -6.58 3.85
N TYR A 93 0.72 -6.51 3.61
CA TYR A 93 0.22 -5.83 2.41
C TYR A 93 0.51 -4.33 2.43
N ARG A 94 0.40 -3.68 3.60
CA ARG A 94 0.72 -2.26 3.74
C ARG A 94 2.20 -2.01 3.47
N LEU A 95 3.09 -2.84 4.01
CA LEU A 95 4.53 -2.74 3.73
C LEU A 95 4.82 -2.80 2.22
N ALA A 96 4.20 -3.74 1.50
CA ALA A 96 4.33 -3.83 0.04
C ALA A 96 3.78 -2.56 -0.65
N GLY A 97 2.60 -2.08 -0.23
CA GLY A 97 1.98 -0.86 -0.76
C GLY A 97 2.84 0.40 -0.56
N ASP A 98 3.40 0.56 0.64
CA ASP A 98 4.29 1.68 1.00
C ASP A 98 5.60 1.68 0.20
N ARG A 99 6.00 0.51 -0.32
CA ARG A 99 7.15 0.32 -1.22
C ARG A 99 6.76 0.30 -2.70
N GLY A 100 5.54 0.72 -3.03
CA GLY A 100 5.07 0.93 -4.40
C GLY A 100 4.44 -0.29 -5.07
N SER A 101 4.19 -1.39 -4.35
CA SER A 101 3.40 -2.50 -4.88
C SER A 101 1.93 -2.09 -4.99
N ALA A 102 1.46 -1.89 -6.22
CA ALA A 102 0.05 -1.62 -6.49
C ALA A 102 -0.87 -2.73 -5.96
N LEU A 103 -0.48 -3.99 -6.13
CA LEU A 103 -1.24 -5.13 -5.63
C LEU A 103 -1.24 -5.18 -4.10
N GLY A 104 -0.10 -4.89 -3.46
CA GLY A 104 0.00 -4.82 -2.00
C GLY A 104 -0.89 -3.73 -1.42
N GLY A 105 -0.80 -2.51 -1.98
CA GLY A 105 -1.67 -1.40 -1.61
C GLY A 105 -3.15 -1.73 -1.81
N TRP A 106 -3.52 -2.35 -2.94
CA TRP A 106 -4.90 -2.79 -3.19
C TRP A 106 -5.41 -3.74 -2.12
N ARG A 107 -4.64 -4.78 -1.77
CA ARG A 107 -5.01 -5.73 -0.72
C ARG A 107 -5.09 -5.06 0.66
N ALA A 108 -4.21 -4.10 0.95
CA ALA A 108 -4.26 -3.32 2.18
C ALA A 108 -5.52 -2.44 2.24
N ALA A 109 -5.89 -1.77 1.14
CA ALA A 109 -7.06 -0.91 1.08
C ALA A 109 -8.35 -1.66 1.45
N LEU A 110 -8.53 -2.88 0.95
CA LEU A 110 -9.69 -3.73 1.27
C LEU A 110 -9.78 -4.13 2.75
N LEU A 111 -8.64 -4.16 3.46
CA LEU A 111 -8.62 -4.45 4.91
C LEU A 111 -8.83 -3.19 5.75
N ILE A 112 -8.32 -2.06 5.26
CA ILE A 112 -8.46 -0.75 5.92
C ILE A 112 -9.90 -0.27 5.81
N ASP A 113 -10.52 -0.37 4.63
CA ASP A 113 -11.92 0.00 4.43
C ASP A 113 -12.87 -1.14 4.83
N ASN A 114 -13.08 -1.29 6.14
CA ASN A 114 -13.87 -2.38 6.71
C ASN A 114 -15.19 -1.95 7.36
N ASP A 115 -15.52 -0.66 7.31
CA ASP A 115 -16.74 -0.09 7.89
C ASP A 115 -17.42 0.80 6.84
N ARG A 116 -18.50 0.28 6.24
CA ARG A 116 -19.23 0.96 5.16
C ARG A 116 -19.97 2.20 5.60
N ASP A 117 -20.19 2.38 6.90
CA ASP A 117 -20.90 3.55 7.44
C ASP A 117 -19.98 4.77 7.59
N ARG A 118 -18.69 4.64 7.23
CA ARG A 118 -17.68 5.70 7.31
C ARG A 118 -17.18 6.11 5.94
N GLN A 119 -16.65 7.32 5.85
CA GLN A 119 -15.86 7.74 4.71
C GLN A 119 -14.66 6.79 4.50
N VAL A 120 -14.31 6.55 3.24
CA VAL A 120 -13.12 5.75 2.89
C VAL A 120 -11.89 6.39 3.55
N PRO A 121 -11.10 5.63 4.34
CA PRO A 121 -9.87 6.13 4.95
C PRO A 121 -8.89 6.68 3.91
N ASN A 122 -8.18 7.77 4.25
CA ASN A 122 -7.32 8.48 3.30
C ASN A 122 -6.18 7.62 2.73
N ASP A 123 -5.62 6.75 3.57
CA ASP A 123 -4.59 5.79 3.19
C ASP A 123 -5.14 4.69 2.27
N ALA A 124 -6.32 4.14 2.57
CA ALA A 124 -7.01 3.21 1.67
C ALA A 124 -7.28 3.86 0.30
N LEU A 125 -7.83 5.09 0.28
CA LEU A 125 -8.09 5.83 -0.96
C LEU A 125 -6.80 6.08 -1.76
N ALA A 126 -5.69 6.40 -1.08
CA ALA A 126 -4.40 6.59 -1.74
C ALA A 126 -3.92 5.29 -2.42
N TYR A 127 -4.04 4.14 -1.76
CA TYR A 127 -3.71 2.85 -2.35
C TYR A 127 -4.63 2.48 -3.51
N VAL A 128 -5.93 2.73 -3.40
CA VAL A 128 -6.91 2.48 -4.48
C VAL A 128 -6.55 3.30 -5.72
N ILE A 129 -6.24 4.59 -5.55
CA ILE A 129 -5.83 5.45 -6.67
C ILE A 129 -4.51 4.96 -7.28
N ALA A 130 -3.55 4.50 -6.48
CA ALA A 130 -2.31 3.94 -6.98
C ALA A 130 -2.53 2.63 -7.76
N ALA A 131 -3.39 1.74 -7.23
CA ALA A 131 -3.78 0.48 -7.86
C ALA A 131 -4.47 0.70 -9.21
N LEU A 132 -5.43 1.62 -9.27
CA LEU A 132 -6.11 2.02 -10.50
C LEU A 132 -5.11 2.57 -11.53
N LYS A 133 -4.19 3.45 -11.12
CA LYS A 133 -3.16 3.99 -12.02
C LYS A 133 -2.19 2.92 -12.55
N ALA A 134 -1.97 1.87 -11.77
CA ALA A 134 -1.17 0.72 -12.17
C ALA A 134 -1.95 -0.30 -13.03
N GLY A 135 -3.24 -0.06 -13.29
CA GLY A 135 -4.07 -0.89 -14.14
C GLY A 135 -4.72 -2.08 -13.45
N ILE A 136 -4.86 -2.07 -12.11
CA ILE A 136 -5.70 -3.05 -11.40
C ILE A 136 -7.17 -2.70 -11.67
N PRO A 137 -7.92 -3.50 -12.44
CA PRO A 137 -9.27 -3.12 -12.87
C PRO A 137 -10.23 -2.91 -11.71
N GLU A 138 -10.17 -3.80 -10.71
CA GLU A 138 -11.07 -3.81 -9.56
C GLU A 138 -10.96 -2.54 -8.71
N ALA A 139 -9.82 -1.85 -8.76
CA ALA A 139 -9.63 -0.60 -8.04
C ALA A 139 -10.46 0.55 -8.63
N GLY A 140 -10.75 0.51 -9.94
CA GLY A 140 -11.62 1.47 -10.60
C GLY A 140 -13.08 1.29 -10.22
N ASP A 141 -13.56 0.05 -10.29
CA ASP A 141 -14.92 -0.31 -9.92
C ASP A 141 -15.19 0.05 -8.46
N TYR A 142 -14.29 -0.37 -7.55
CA TYR A 142 -14.37 0.00 -6.14
C TYR A 142 -14.44 1.52 -5.93
N LEU A 143 -13.59 2.29 -6.63
CA LEU A 143 -13.55 3.74 -6.47
C LEU A 143 -14.85 4.41 -6.96
N VAL A 144 -15.46 3.88 -8.02
CA VAL A 144 -16.78 4.34 -8.52
C VAL A 144 -17.86 4.01 -7.50
N ASP A 145 -17.91 2.76 -7.00
CA ASP A 145 -18.90 2.33 -6.01
C ASP A 145 -18.83 3.21 -4.75
N GLN A 146 -17.64 3.41 -4.20
CA GLN A 146 -17.47 4.23 -2.99
C GLN A 146 -17.77 5.72 -3.23
N TRP A 147 -17.63 6.19 -4.46
CA TRP A 147 -18.03 7.55 -4.84
C TRP A 147 -19.56 7.67 -4.90
N GLN A 148 -20.23 6.70 -5.51
CA GLN A 148 -21.69 6.67 -5.63
C GLN A 148 -22.36 6.53 -4.26
N ASP A 149 -21.80 5.70 -3.38
CA ASP A 149 -22.21 5.58 -1.97
C ASP A 149 -21.97 6.88 -1.15
N GLY A 150 -21.41 7.95 -1.73
CA GLY A 150 -21.11 9.20 -1.03
C GLY A 150 -19.98 9.08 0.01
N ARG A 151 -19.24 7.97 0.01
CA ARG A 151 -18.17 7.66 0.98
C ARG A 151 -16.83 8.32 0.66
N ILE A 152 -16.74 9.02 -0.46
CA ILE A 152 -15.54 9.76 -0.88
C ILE A 152 -15.86 11.24 -1.03
N ASP A 153 -15.21 12.06 -0.20
CA ASP A 153 -15.16 13.52 -0.39
C ASP A 153 -14.76 13.89 -1.83
N PRO A 154 -15.61 14.63 -2.59
CA PRO A 154 -15.33 15.07 -3.96
C PRO A 154 -13.99 15.78 -4.14
N GLY A 155 -13.54 16.54 -3.14
CA GLY A 155 -12.27 17.26 -3.16
C GLY A 155 -11.05 16.33 -3.28
N LYS A 156 -11.16 15.09 -2.79
CA LYS A 156 -10.08 14.09 -2.86
C LYS A 156 -9.89 13.51 -4.27
N LEU A 157 -10.90 13.62 -5.14
CA LEU A 157 -10.86 13.07 -6.50
C LEU A 157 -10.34 14.04 -7.55
N TRP A 158 -10.08 15.31 -7.21
CA TRP A 158 -9.66 16.33 -8.19
C TRP A 158 -8.41 15.90 -8.98
N SER A 159 -7.36 15.44 -8.29
CA SER A 159 -6.10 15.01 -8.94
C SER A 159 -6.31 13.78 -9.83
N LEU A 160 -7.18 12.86 -9.39
CA LEU A 160 -7.52 11.67 -10.17
C LEU A 160 -8.27 12.04 -11.45
N ARG A 161 -9.32 12.86 -11.35
CA ARG A 161 -10.11 13.31 -12.50
C ARG A 161 -9.25 14.06 -13.52
N ARG A 162 -8.33 14.90 -13.05
CA ARG A 162 -7.37 15.58 -13.93
C ARG A 162 -6.48 14.58 -14.66
N TRP A 163 -5.99 13.54 -13.98
CA TRP A 163 -5.18 12.49 -14.58
C TRP A 163 -5.99 11.65 -15.58
N LEU A 164 -7.22 11.26 -15.26
CA LEU A 164 -8.11 10.51 -16.17
C LEU A 164 -8.42 11.26 -17.47
N ASN A 165 -8.35 12.59 -17.48
CA ASN A 165 -8.55 13.39 -18.70
C ASN A 165 -7.30 13.42 -19.61
N GLN A 166 -6.18 12.83 -19.21
CA GLN A 166 -4.97 12.78 -20.03
C GLN A 166 -5.06 11.63 -21.05
N PRO A 167 -4.63 11.84 -22.32
CA PRO A 167 -4.48 10.76 -23.27
C PRO A 167 -3.52 9.68 -22.74
N GLY A 168 -3.93 8.42 -22.80
CA GLY A 168 -3.11 7.28 -22.38
C GLY A 168 -3.04 7.03 -20.86
N ALA A 169 -3.85 7.71 -20.05
CA ALA A 169 -3.93 7.44 -18.60
C ALA A 169 -4.34 5.98 -18.30
N LEU A 170 -5.33 5.48 -19.03
CA LEU A 170 -5.86 4.11 -19.00
C LEU A 170 -6.32 3.70 -20.41
N PRO A 171 -6.52 2.38 -20.66
CA PRO A 171 -7.30 1.88 -21.79
C PRO A 171 -8.62 2.66 -21.96
N ALA A 172 -8.99 2.96 -23.21
CA ALA A 172 -10.03 3.96 -23.49
C ALA A 172 -11.42 3.54 -23.00
N ASP A 173 -11.72 2.27 -23.09
CA ASP A 173 -12.91 1.59 -22.53
C ASP A 173 -12.96 1.76 -21.01
N GLN A 174 -11.94 1.26 -20.30
CA GLN A 174 -11.87 1.33 -18.84
C GLN A 174 -11.95 2.79 -18.34
N ARG A 175 -11.24 3.70 -19.02
CA ARG A 175 -11.23 5.12 -18.68
C ARG A 175 -12.61 5.76 -18.83
N ALA A 176 -13.33 5.41 -19.90
CA ALA A 176 -14.66 5.97 -20.16
C ALA A 176 -15.66 5.49 -19.10
N GLU A 177 -15.60 4.23 -18.70
CA GLU A 177 -16.45 3.65 -17.65
C GLU A 177 -16.22 4.35 -16.30
N ILE A 178 -14.96 4.51 -15.88
CA ILE A 178 -14.63 5.19 -14.61
C ILE A 178 -15.10 6.66 -14.64
N ILE A 179 -14.85 7.38 -15.75
CA ILE A 179 -15.31 8.78 -15.88
C ILE A 179 -16.84 8.86 -15.84
N ALA A 180 -17.53 7.94 -16.52
CA ALA A 180 -18.99 7.89 -16.52
C ALA A 180 -19.54 7.63 -15.12
N GLY A 181 -19.03 6.63 -14.41
CA GLY A 181 -19.43 6.30 -13.04
C GLY A 181 -19.19 7.46 -12.06
N LEU A 182 -18.03 8.12 -12.17
CA LEU A 182 -17.71 9.30 -11.36
C LEU A 182 -18.57 10.54 -11.69
N ASN A 183 -19.20 10.60 -12.86
CA ASN A 183 -20.07 11.72 -13.25
C ASN A 183 -21.56 11.39 -13.12
N ALA A 184 -21.91 10.13 -12.91
CA ALA A 184 -23.27 9.75 -12.61
C ALA A 184 -23.72 10.48 -11.33
N PRO A 185 -24.99 10.91 -11.26
CA PRO A 185 -25.51 11.42 -10.00
C PRO A 185 -25.26 10.36 -8.94
N THR A 186 -24.66 10.77 -7.82
CA THR A 186 -24.74 9.99 -6.59
C THR A 186 -26.24 9.85 -6.36
N ASP A 187 -26.73 8.61 -6.41
CA ASP A 187 -28.06 8.22 -5.98
C ASP A 187 -28.43 9.12 -4.80
N GLU A 188 -29.50 9.89 -5.03
CA GLU A 188 -29.88 11.06 -4.24
C GLU A 188 -29.64 10.74 -2.77
N LEU A 189 -28.85 11.60 -2.12
CA LEU A 189 -28.70 11.63 -0.68
C LEU A 189 -30.11 11.44 -0.07
N GLU A 190 -30.45 10.22 0.34
CA GLU A 190 -31.63 9.92 1.15
C GLU A 190 -31.37 10.51 2.54
N TYR A 191 -31.33 11.84 2.59
CA TYR A 191 -31.59 12.61 3.78
C TYR A 191 -33.10 12.84 3.82
N GLU A 192 -33.84 11.81 4.24
CA GLU A 192 -35.13 12.00 4.92
C GLU A 192 -34.90 12.22 6.43
#